data_AF-A0A9P8F199-F1
#
_entry.id   AF-A0A9P8F199-F1
#
_cell.length_a   1.000
_cell.length_b   1.000
_cell.length_c   1.000
_cell.angle_alpha   90.00
_cell.angle_beta   90.00
_cell.angle_gamma   90.00
#
_symmetry.space_group_name_H-M   'P 1'
#
loop_
_entity.id
_entity.type
_entity.pdbx_description
1 polymer ?
#
loop_
_entity_poly.entity_id
_entity_poly.type
_entity_poly.pdbx_seq_one_letter_code
_entity_poly.pdbx_strand_id
1 'polypeptide(L)'
;MIVDPVEAFKATSSVAPLPTVVPSLPEYQTVTETGTRTLWAVFVLMLLSMIVFVGLSWTTPISKRLYHIITTLIVTFASLSYFAMATGHGISYHRTTVTDSHRHVPDTTHDVYRQVYWARYVDWSLTTPLLLLDLALLAGLSGGHILLAIVADVIMILTGLFAAFGSEGTPQKWGWYAIACIAYLVVIWMLAVHGRANAMAKGGKVGKFFAS
;
A
#
# COMPACT_ATOMS: atom_id res chain seq x y z
N MET A 1 -51.86 -31.17 55.45
CA MET A 1 -50.80 -30.41 54.74
C MET A 1 -51.14 -30.50 53.26
N ILE A 2 -51.81 -29.49 52.72
CA ILE A 2 -52.27 -29.45 51.33
C ILE A 2 -51.13 -28.82 50.54
N VAL A 3 -50.52 -29.60 49.65
CA VAL A 3 -49.46 -29.11 48.76
C VAL A 3 -50.15 -28.38 47.61
N ASP A 4 -49.84 -27.10 47.43
CA ASP A 4 -50.42 -26.28 46.37
C ASP A 4 -49.95 -26.80 45.00
N PRO A 5 -50.85 -27.28 44.11
CA PRO A 5 -50.47 -27.84 42.82
C PRO A 5 -49.83 -26.81 41.87
N VAL A 6 -49.90 -25.51 42.17
CA VAL A 6 -49.28 -24.45 41.38
C VAL A 6 -47.76 -24.39 41.59
N GLU A 7 -47.25 -24.75 42.77
CA GLU A 7 -45.81 -24.81 43.01
C GLU A 7 -45.12 -25.97 42.28
N ALA A 8 -45.86 -27.06 42.02
CA ALA A 8 -45.34 -28.24 41.32
C ALA A 8 -45.00 -28.01 39.83
N PHE A 9 -45.53 -26.93 39.23
CA PHE A 9 -45.28 -26.56 37.82
C PHE A 9 -44.24 -25.45 37.65
N LYS A 10 -43.60 -24.98 38.73
CA LYS A 10 -42.48 -24.03 38.64
C LYS A 10 -41.18 -24.75 38.24
N ALA A 11 -41.21 -25.42 37.10
CA ALA A 11 -40.02 -25.91 36.44
C ALA A 11 -39.19 -24.71 35.98
N THR A 12 -38.32 -24.20 36.86
CA THR A 12 -37.19 -23.37 36.43
C THR A 12 -36.33 -24.26 35.57
N SER A 13 -36.41 -24.08 34.25
CA SER A 13 -35.48 -24.71 33.30
C SER A 13 -34.06 -24.50 33.82
N SER A 14 -33.38 -25.57 34.25
CA SER A 14 -32.01 -25.49 34.81
C SER A 14 -30.96 -25.29 33.72
N VAL A 15 -31.39 -25.09 32.47
CA VAL A 15 -30.52 -24.86 31.33
C VAL A 15 -30.24 -23.36 31.29
N ALA A 16 -28.96 -23.00 31.47
CA ALA A 16 -28.51 -21.63 31.25
C ALA A 16 -29.01 -21.14 29.86
N PRO A 17 -29.44 -19.87 29.73
CA PRO A 17 -29.90 -19.36 28.45
C PRO A 17 -28.81 -19.59 27.40
N LEU A 18 -29.18 -20.19 26.27
CA LEU A 18 -28.25 -20.40 25.17
C LEU A 18 -27.68 -19.04 24.76
N PRO A 19 -26.34 -18.88 24.66
CA PRO A 19 -25.75 -17.66 24.18
C PRO A 19 -26.30 -17.40 22.77
N THR A 20 -27.14 -16.37 22.66
CA THR A 20 -27.73 -15.98 21.38
C THR A 20 -26.69 -15.13 20.67
N VAL A 21 -26.08 -15.67 19.61
CA VAL A 21 -25.19 -14.90 18.74
C VAL A 21 -26.07 -13.96 17.91
N VAL A 22 -26.13 -12.69 18.31
CA VAL A 22 -26.77 -11.65 17.53
C VAL A 22 -25.83 -11.30 16.36
N PRO A 23 -26.29 -11.36 15.09
CA PRO A 23 -25.47 -10.93 13.96
C PRO A 23 -24.99 -9.50 14.17
N SER A 24 -23.67 -9.29 14.15
CA SER A 24 -23.10 -7.95 14.24
C SER A 24 -23.29 -7.20 12.93
N LEU A 25 -23.49 -5.88 13.03
CA LEU A 25 -23.47 -5.01 11.86
C LEU A 25 -22.06 -4.99 11.25
N PRO A 26 -21.92 -4.85 9.92
CA PRO A 26 -20.61 -4.78 9.30
C PRO A 26 -19.82 -3.57 9.82
N GLU A 27 -18.59 -3.81 10.25
CA GLU A 27 -17.66 -2.76 10.69
C GLU A 27 -17.03 -2.09 9.47
N TYR A 28 -17.06 -0.76 9.41
CA TYR A 28 -16.36 -0.01 8.37
C TYR A 28 -15.09 0.63 8.93
N GLN A 29 -13.95 0.12 8.49
CA GLN A 29 -12.65 0.69 8.82
C GLN A 29 -12.31 1.78 7.80
N THR A 30 -12.75 3.00 8.13
CA THR A 30 -12.58 4.19 7.30
C THR A 30 -11.47 5.10 7.82
N VAL A 31 -11.02 6.01 6.96
CA VAL A 31 -10.02 7.02 7.28
C VAL A 31 -10.49 7.92 8.42
N THR A 32 -9.61 8.13 9.40
CA THR A 32 -9.86 9.08 10.48
C THR A 32 -9.62 10.51 10.01
N GLU A 33 -10.08 11.50 10.78
CA GLU A 33 -9.83 12.91 10.48
C GLU A 33 -8.33 13.21 10.30
N THR A 34 -7.48 12.61 11.14
CA THR A 34 -6.02 12.72 11.01
C THR A 34 -5.52 12.18 9.67
N GLY A 35 -6.04 11.05 9.21
CA GLY A 35 -5.69 10.48 7.91
C GLY A 35 -6.09 11.40 6.75
N THR A 36 -7.31 11.95 6.79
CA THR A 36 -7.80 12.89 5.77
C THR A 36 -6.97 14.17 5.73
N ARG A 37 -6.66 14.77 6.88
CA ARG A 37 -5.78 15.96 6.96
C ARG A 37 -4.38 15.65 6.41
N THR A 38 -3.85 14.45 6.69
CA THR A 38 -2.55 14.01 6.18
C THR A 38 -2.56 13.89 4.65
N LEU A 39 -3.61 13.31 4.05
CA LEU A 39 -3.74 13.21 2.59
C LEU A 39 -3.71 14.59 1.92
N TRP A 40 -4.46 15.56 2.46
CA TRP A 40 -4.46 16.94 1.96
C TRP A 40 -3.11 17.64 2.14
N ALA A 41 -2.44 17.46 3.29
CA ALA A 41 -1.12 18.02 3.53
C ALA A 41 -0.09 17.50 2.51
N VAL A 42 -0.09 16.18 2.25
CA VAL A 42 0.84 15.59 1.27
C VAL A 42 0.49 16.01 -0.16
N PHE A 43 -0.80 16.12 -0.51
CA PHE A 43 -1.22 16.69 -1.80
C PHE A 43 -0.61 18.07 -2.03
N VAL A 44 -0.76 18.99 -1.08
CA VAL A 44 -0.22 20.36 -1.18
C VAL A 44 1.30 20.32 -1.29
N LEU A 45 1.98 19.48 -0.51
CA LEU A 45 3.44 19.33 -0.57
C LEU A 45 3.91 18.84 -1.94
N MET A 46 3.26 17.83 -2.51
CA MET A 46 3.59 17.30 -3.84
C MET A 46 3.32 18.34 -4.93
N LEU A 47 2.21 19.07 -4.84
CA LEU A 47 1.85 20.13 -5.78
C LEU A 47 2.86 21.29 -5.76
N LEU A 48 3.26 21.74 -4.58
CA LEU A 48 4.28 22.78 -4.44
C LEU A 48 5.63 22.30 -4.98
N SER A 49 6.00 21.05 -4.71
CA SER A 49 7.22 20.44 -5.25
C SER A 49 7.21 20.39 -6.78
N MET A 50 6.06 20.05 -7.37
CA MET A 50 5.86 20.08 -8.82
C MET A 50 6.12 21.47 -9.39
N ILE A 51 5.53 22.52 -8.81
CA ILE A 51 5.72 23.91 -9.24
C ILE A 51 7.21 24.29 -9.17
N VAL A 52 7.89 23.95 -8.08
CA VAL A 52 9.32 24.22 -7.91
C VAL A 52 10.16 23.51 -8.98
N PHE A 53 9.97 22.20 -9.18
CA PHE A 53 10.76 21.45 -10.17
C PHE A 53 10.49 21.86 -11.62
N VAL A 54 9.25 22.26 -11.95
CA VAL A 54 8.93 22.90 -13.23
C VAL A 54 9.73 24.20 -13.39
N GLY A 55 9.74 25.06 -12.38
CA GLY A 55 10.52 26.31 -12.39
C GLY A 55 12.02 26.06 -12.60
N LEU A 56 12.60 25.11 -11.88
CA LEU A 56 14.02 24.73 -12.02
C LEU A 56 14.33 24.08 -13.39
N SER A 57 13.37 23.36 -13.96
CA SER A 57 13.49 22.78 -15.30
C SER A 57 13.61 23.86 -16.37
N TRP A 58 12.85 24.96 -16.26
CA TRP A 58 12.92 26.07 -17.21
C TRP A 58 14.27 26.78 -17.23
N THR A 59 14.99 26.84 -16.11
CA THR A 59 16.31 27.46 -16.03
C THR A 59 17.46 26.56 -16.51
N THR A 60 17.21 25.27 -16.72
CA THR A 60 18.23 24.29 -17.13
C THR A 60 18.29 24.17 -18.66
N PRO A 61 19.42 23.94 -19.33
CA PRO A 61 19.45 23.66 -20.78
C PRO A 61 18.80 22.32 -21.14
N ILE A 62 18.13 22.21 -22.31
CA ILE A 62 17.36 21.01 -22.71
C ILE A 62 18.18 19.71 -22.60
N SER A 63 19.45 19.73 -22.98
CA SER A 63 20.34 18.56 -22.92
C SER A 63 20.62 18.03 -21.50
N LYS A 64 20.29 18.79 -20.45
CA LYS A 64 20.52 18.45 -19.04
C LYS A 64 19.22 18.37 -18.22
N ARG A 65 18.06 18.53 -18.86
CA ARG A 65 16.74 18.55 -18.19
C ARG A 65 16.20 17.19 -17.78
N LEU A 66 16.81 16.08 -18.21
CA LEU A 66 16.24 14.75 -18.05
C LEU A 66 15.82 14.44 -16.59
N TYR A 67 16.71 14.63 -15.61
CA TYR A 67 16.39 14.43 -14.19
C TYR A 67 15.27 15.37 -13.71
N HIS A 68 15.29 16.64 -14.10
CA HIS A 68 14.20 17.57 -13.74
C HIS A 68 12.85 17.13 -14.30
N ILE A 69 12.82 16.60 -15.53
CA ILE A 69 11.60 16.08 -16.17
C ILE A 69 11.10 14.86 -15.42
N ILE A 70 11.98 13.88 -15.16
CA ILE A 70 11.61 12.64 -14.44
C ILE A 70 11.08 12.97 -13.04
N THR A 71 11.82 13.78 -12.27
CA THR A 71 11.41 14.20 -10.93
C THR A 71 10.11 15.02 -10.94
N THR A 72 9.90 15.88 -11.95
CA THR A 72 8.62 16.62 -12.10
C THR A 72 7.46 15.66 -12.35
N LEU A 73 7.63 14.65 -13.21
CA LEU A 73 6.61 13.64 -13.48
C LEU A 73 6.27 12.84 -12.22
N ILE A 74 7.28 12.47 -11.41
CA ILE A 74 7.07 11.77 -10.12
C ILE A 74 6.13 12.56 -9.22
N VAL A 75 6.45 13.83 -8.95
CA VAL A 75 5.61 14.65 -8.04
C VAL A 75 4.27 15.04 -8.66
N THR A 76 4.16 15.06 -9.99
CA THR A 76 2.88 15.26 -10.69
C THR A 76 1.94 14.09 -10.47
N PHE A 77 2.40 12.85 -10.70
CA PHE A 77 1.60 11.65 -10.46
C PHE A 77 1.22 11.50 -8.98
N ALA A 78 2.18 11.74 -8.08
CA ALA A 78 1.93 11.73 -6.64
C ALA A 78 0.86 12.77 -6.26
N SER A 79 0.98 14.02 -6.73
CA SER A 79 -0.01 15.07 -6.48
C SER A 79 -1.42 14.64 -6.94
N LEU A 80 -1.55 14.09 -8.15
CA LEU A 80 -2.85 13.62 -8.65
C LEU A 80 -3.41 12.46 -7.80
N SER A 81 -2.57 11.52 -7.38
CA SER A 81 -2.98 10.39 -6.56
C SER A 81 -3.43 10.82 -5.17
N TYR A 82 -2.66 11.68 -4.50
CA TYR A 82 -3.03 12.22 -3.18
C TYR A 82 -4.31 13.04 -3.24
N PHE A 83 -4.53 13.82 -4.32
CA PHE A 83 -5.81 14.48 -4.54
C PHE A 83 -6.97 13.47 -4.65
N ALA A 84 -6.83 12.45 -5.50
CA ALA A 84 -7.85 11.42 -5.68
C ALA A 84 -8.16 10.65 -4.38
N MET A 85 -7.14 10.34 -3.57
CA MET A 85 -7.31 9.70 -2.27
C MET A 85 -7.98 10.63 -1.25
N ALA A 86 -7.62 11.92 -1.23
CA ALA A 86 -8.19 12.92 -0.33
C ALA A 86 -9.67 13.23 -0.63
N THR A 87 -10.07 13.21 -1.91
CA THR A 87 -11.47 13.39 -2.32
C THR A 87 -12.30 12.10 -2.25
N GLY A 88 -11.68 10.95 -1.97
CA GLY A 88 -12.36 9.66 -1.91
C GLY A 88 -12.65 9.02 -3.28
N HIS A 89 -12.06 9.50 -4.37
CA HIS A 89 -12.16 8.85 -5.68
C HIS A 89 -11.15 7.70 -5.85
N GLY A 90 -10.05 7.75 -5.09
CA GLY A 90 -8.97 6.76 -5.12
C GLY A 90 -9.06 5.66 -4.07
N ILE A 91 -10.26 5.42 -3.51
CA ILE A 91 -10.51 4.44 -2.46
C ILE A 91 -11.51 3.38 -2.91
N SER A 92 -11.45 2.21 -2.30
CA SER A 92 -12.46 1.16 -2.38
C SER A 92 -12.57 0.44 -1.05
N TYR A 93 -13.67 -0.26 -0.80
CA TYR A 93 -13.84 -1.08 0.40
C TYR A 93 -13.67 -2.55 0.05
N HIS A 94 -12.73 -3.20 0.72
CA HIS A 94 -12.51 -4.64 0.62
C HIS A 94 -13.15 -5.35 1.81
N ARG A 95 -14.05 -6.30 1.54
CA ARG A 95 -14.71 -7.09 2.58
C ARG A 95 -13.77 -8.17 3.07
N THR A 96 -13.65 -8.24 4.39
CA THR A 96 -12.89 -9.24 5.14
C THR A 96 -13.79 -9.83 6.20
N THR A 97 -13.76 -11.15 6.37
CA THR A 97 -14.43 -11.80 7.51
C THR A 97 -13.39 -12.09 8.57
N VAL A 98 -13.57 -11.53 9.76
CA VAL A 98 -12.69 -11.75 10.92
C VAL A 98 -13.36 -12.77 11.83
N THR A 99 -12.57 -13.71 12.32
CA THR A 99 -13.01 -14.69 13.33
C THR A 99 -12.51 -14.25 14.70
N ASP A 100 -13.43 -13.98 15.61
CA ASP A 100 -13.14 -13.68 17.00
C ASP A 100 -13.13 -14.98 17.79
N SER A 101 -11.95 -15.37 18.26
CA SER A 101 -11.81 -16.59 19.05
C SER A 101 -12.14 -16.33 20.52
N HIS A 102 -12.97 -17.20 21.09
CA HIS A 102 -13.44 -17.05 22.45
C HIS A 102 -13.08 -18.27 23.31
N ARG A 103 -12.72 -18.02 24.58
CA ARG A 103 -12.24 -19.10 25.47
C ARG A 103 -13.35 -20.01 26.00
N HIS A 104 -14.55 -19.48 26.20
CA HIS A 104 -15.65 -20.17 26.87
C HIS A 104 -16.98 -20.13 26.11
N VAL A 105 -16.98 -19.55 24.89
CA VAL A 105 -18.13 -19.54 23.97
C VAL A 105 -17.63 -19.90 22.57
N PRO A 106 -18.50 -20.36 21.66
CA PRO A 106 -18.11 -20.63 20.28
C PRO A 106 -17.54 -19.37 19.61
N ASP A 107 -16.60 -19.57 18.70
CA ASP A 107 -16.03 -18.49 17.90
C ASP A 107 -17.13 -17.78 17.09
N THR A 108 -17.05 -16.46 17.01
CA THR A 108 -17.97 -15.65 16.23
C THR A 108 -17.25 -15.07 15.02
N THR A 109 -17.99 -14.76 13.97
CA THR A 109 -17.45 -14.08 12.80
C THR A 109 -18.18 -12.76 12.58
N HIS A 110 -17.45 -11.75 12.16
CA HIS A 110 -18.01 -10.47 11.75
C HIS A 110 -17.35 -9.98 10.47
N ASP A 111 -18.12 -9.22 9.68
CA ASP A 111 -17.62 -8.62 8.45
C ASP A 111 -17.01 -7.24 8.71
N VAL A 112 -15.81 -7.05 8.21
CA VAL A 112 -15.07 -5.79 8.22
C VAL A 112 -14.87 -5.32 6.78
N TYR A 113 -15.34 -4.13 6.47
CA TYR A 113 -15.07 -3.43 5.22
C TYR A 113 -13.88 -2.51 5.43
N ARG A 114 -12.70 -2.97 4.99
CA ARG A 114 -11.47 -2.20 5.09
C ARG A 114 -11.32 -1.27 3.91
N GLN A 115 -11.09 0.01 4.18
CA GLN A 115 -10.75 0.96 3.14
C GLN A 115 -9.36 0.68 2.55
N VAL A 116 -9.31 0.52 1.24
CA VAL A 116 -8.09 0.31 0.45
C VAL A 116 -7.91 1.50 -0.48
N TYR A 117 -6.75 2.16 -0.36
CA TYR A 117 -6.35 3.27 -1.22
C TYR A 117 -5.75 2.76 -2.53
N TRP A 118 -6.58 2.24 -3.42
CA TRP A 118 -6.09 1.62 -4.67
C TRP A 118 -5.34 2.60 -5.57
N ALA A 119 -5.67 3.90 -5.54
CA ALA A 119 -4.96 4.93 -6.31
C ALA A 119 -3.46 5.02 -5.97
N ARG A 120 -3.06 4.60 -4.76
CA ARG A 120 -1.65 4.55 -4.36
C ARG A 120 -0.84 3.54 -5.18
N TYR A 121 -1.46 2.44 -5.61
CA TYR A 121 -0.79 1.42 -6.41
C TYR A 121 -0.66 1.88 -7.87
N VAL A 122 -1.63 2.66 -8.37
CA VAL A 122 -1.51 3.32 -9.68
C VAL A 122 -0.38 4.34 -9.65
N ASP A 123 -0.34 5.18 -8.61
CA ASP A 123 0.76 6.12 -8.38
C ASP A 123 2.11 5.42 -8.39
N TRP A 124 2.28 4.42 -7.51
CA TRP A 124 3.53 3.68 -7.42
C TRP A 124 3.92 3.03 -8.75
N SER A 125 2.97 2.44 -9.49
CA SER A 125 3.27 1.84 -10.80
C SER A 125 3.84 2.82 -11.85
N LEU A 126 3.73 4.13 -11.60
CA LEU A 126 4.29 5.19 -12.42
C LEU A 126 5.50 5.85 -11.75
N THR A 127 5.41 6.18 -10.46
CA THR A 127 6.46 6.92 -9.75
C THR A 127 7.66 6.06 -9.39
N THR A 128 7.48 4.80 -8.99
CA THR A 128 8.62 3.95 -8.61
C THR A 128 9.48 3.58 -9.81
N PRO A 129 8.94 3.28 -11.02
CA PRO A 129 9.77 3.14 -12.21
C PRO A 129 10.56 4.40 -12.57
N LEU A 130 9.96 5.58 -12.39
CA LEU A 130 10.64 6.86 -12.64
C LEU A 130 11.74 7.13 -11.61
N LEU A 131 11.52 6.80 -10.32
CA LEU A 131 12.54 6.88 -9.28
C LEU A 131 13.71 5.93 -9.58
N LEU A 132 13.41 4.70 -10.00
CA LEU A 132 14.42 3.73 -10.41
C LEU A 132 15.17 4.20 -11.66
N LEU A 133 14.50 4.85 -12.60
CA LEU A 133 15.13 5.44 -13.77
C LEU A 133 16.14 6.53 -13.37
N ASP A 134 15.77 7.45 -12.47
CA ASP A 134 16.69 8.47 -11.95
C ASP A 134 17.94 7.82 -11.32
N LEU A 135 17.75 6.84 -10.43
CA LEU A 135 18.85 6.13 -9.77
C LEU A 135 19.72 5.33 -10.76
N ALA A 136 19.10 4.65 -11.72
CA ALA A 136 19.80 3.80 -12.65
C ALA A 136 20.61 4.61 -13.69
N LEU A 137 20.08 5.75 -14.14
CA LEU A 137 20.81 6.70 -14.98
C LEU A 137 22.00 7.31 -14.23
N LEU A 138 21.81 7.66 -12.96
CA LEU A 138 22.85 8.17 -12.09
C LEU A 138 23.98 7.14 -11.93
N ALA A 139 23.64 5.89 -11.62
CA ALA A 139 24.58 4.77 -11.54
C ALA A 139 25.26 4.45 -12.90
N GLY A 140 24.63 4.79 -14.02
CA GLY A 140 25.07 4.37 -15.35
C GLY A 140 24.84 2.89 -15.60
N LEU A 141 23.67 2.39 -15.23
CA LEU A 141 23.24 1.06 -15.60
C LEU A 141 22.99 0.96 -17.11
N SER A 142 23.18 -0.23 -17.68
CA SER A 142 22.84 -0.52 -19.07
C SER A 142 21.32 -0.57 -19.24
N GLY A 143 20.83 -0.34 -20.46
CA GLY A 143 19.39 -0.38 -20.77
C GLY A 143 18.71 -1.69 -20.37
N GLY A 144 19.42 -2.83 -20.46
CA GLY A 144 18.91 -4.13 -20.01
C GLY A 144 18.68 -4.20 -18.50
N HIS A 145 19.62 -3.72 -17.68
CA HIS A 145 19.45 -3.66 -16.23
C HIS A 145 18.36 -2.65 -15.82
N ILE A 146 18.27 -1.51 -16.52
CA ILE A 146 17.21 -0.51 -16.30
C ILE A 146 15.83 -1.15 -16.56
N LEU A 147 15.66 -1.81 -17.71
CA LEU A 147 14.42 -2.45 -18.08
C LEU A 147 14.02 -3.53 -17.08
N LEU A 148 14.97 -4.38 -16.66
CA LEU A 148 14.69 -5.44 -15.69
C LEU A 148 14.30 -4.87 -14.32
N ALA A 149 14.96 -3.80 -13.85
CA ALA A 149 14.59 -3.13 -12.61
C ALA A 149 13.17 -2.54 -12.69
N ILE A 150 12.83 -1.85 -13.77
CA ILE A 150 11.50 -1.25 -13.97
C ILE A 150 10.41 -2.33 -14.07
N VAL A 151 10.63 -3.41 -14.83
CA VAL A 151 9.63 -4.48 -14.96
C VAL A 151 9.43 -5.21 -13.63
N ALA A 152 10.50 -5.52 -12.90
CA ALA A 152 10.40 -6.11 -11.57
C ALA A 152 9.63 -5.20 -10.60
N ASP A 153 9.88 -3.89 -10.66
CA ASP A 153 9.18 -2.90 -9.83
C ASP A 153 7.68 -2.83 -10.15
N VAL A 154 7.29 -2.79 -11.42
CA VAL A 154 5.87 -2.81 -11.80
C VAL A 154 5.20 -4.12 -11.34
N ILE A 155 5.87 -5.27 -11.48
CA ILE A 155 5.36 -6.54 -10.95
C ILE A 155 5.17 -6.47 -9.44
N MET A 156 6.15 -5.92 -8.70
CA MET A 156 6.07 -5.75 -7.25
C MET A 156 4.83 -4.94 -6.85
N ILE A 157 4.57 -3.81 -7.51
CA ILE A 157 3.43 -2.95 -7.18
C ILE A 157 2.10 -3.61 -7.52
N LEU A 158 1.96 -4.20 -8.71
CA LEU A 158 0.70 -4.82 -9.14
C LEU A 158 0.35 -6.06 -8.32
N THR A 159 1.35 -6.88 -7.97
CA THR A 159 1.12 -8.03 -7.09
C THR A 159 0.83 -7.59 -5.66
N GLY A 160 1.42 -6.49 -5.18
CA GLY A 160 1.02 -5.84 -3.94
C GLY A 160 -0.43 -5.33 -3.95
N LEU A 161 -0.92 -4.80 -5.07
CA LEU A 161 -2.31 -4.41 -5.26
C LEU A 161 -3.24 -5.63 -5.15
N PHE A 162 -2.91 -6.73 -5.82
CA PHE A 162 -3.69 -7.97 -5.74
C PHE A 162 -3.69 -8.57 -4.33
N ALA A 163 -2.58 -8.46 -3.60
CA ALA A 163 -2.53 -8.85 -2.20
C ALA A 163 -3.44 -7.96 -1.31
N ALA A 164 -3.56 -6.66 -1.62
CA ALA A 164 -4.41 -5.74 -0.88
C ALA A 164 -5.91 -6.02 -1.04
N PHE A 165 -6.32 -6.55 -2.20
CA PHE A 165 -7.68 -7.02 -2.47
C PHE A 165 -7.84 -8.55 -2.32
N GLY A 166 -6.83 -9.23 -1.79
CA GLY A 166 -6.88 -10.67 -1.55
C GLY A 166 -7.81 -11.01 -0.39
N SER A 167 -8.57 -12.09 -0.51
CA SER A 167 -9.42 -12.57 0.59
C SER A 167 -8.57 -12.99 1.80
N GLU A 168 -8.95 -12.57 3.00
CA GLU A 168 -8.26 -12.96 4.22
C GLU A 168 -8.35 -14.47 4.47
N GLY A 169 -7.35 -15.00 5.19
CA GLY A 169 -7.26 -16.43 5.50
C GLY A 169 -6.97 -17.33 4.29
N THR A 170 -6.71 -16.75 3.12
CA THR A 170 -6.42 -17.53 1.90
C THR A 170 -4.92 -17.58 1.58
N PRO A 171 -4.38 -18.74 1.15
CA PRO A 171 -3.00 -18.83 0.67
C PRO A 171 -2.70 -17.91 -0.52
N GLN A 172 -3.70 -17.60 -1.34
CA GLN A 172 -3.57 -16.79 -2.56
C GLN A 172 -3.13 -15.36 -2.24
N LYS A 173 -3.71 -14.74 -1.20
CA LYS A 173 -3.30 -13.40 -0.74
C LYS A 173 -1.81 -13.37 -0.40
N TRP A 174 -1.34 -14.37 0.34
CA TRP A 174 0.06 -14.51 0.74
C TRP A 174 0.96 -14.88 -0.43
N GLY A 175 0.46 -15.64 -1.40
CA GLY A 175 1.15 -15.90 -2.67
C GLY A 175 1.43 -14.61 -3.44
N TRP A 176 0.45 -13.73 -3.59
CA TRP A 176 0.64 -12.41 -4.21
C TRP A 176 1.67 -11.57 -3.47
N TYR A 177 1.59 -11.54 -2.15
CA TYR A 177 2.56 -10.82 -1.32
C TYR A 177 3.99 -11.39 -1.46
N ALA A 178 4.14 -12.72 -1.50
CA ALA A 178 5.44 -13.36 -1.69
C ALA A 178 6.04 -13.04 -3.06
N ILE A 179 5.24 -13.04 -4.13
CA ILE A 179 5.70 -12.62 -5.46
C ILE A 179 6.18 -11.15 -5.43
N ALA A 180 5.43 -10.27 -4.74
CA ALA A 180 5.85 -8.87 -4.57
C ALA A 180 7.21 -8.76 -3.85
N CYS A 181 7.43 -9.54 -2.79
CA CYS A 181 8.71 -9.59 -2.08
C CYS A 181 9.85 -10.09 -2.97
N ILE A 182 9.64 -11.12 -3.77
CA ILE A 182 10.67 -11.63 -4.70
C ILE A 182 11.00 -10.57 -5.75
N ALA A 183 9.99 -9.92 -6.32
CA ALA A 183 10.18 -8.84 -7.28
C ALA A 183 10.94 -7.65 -6.66
N TYR A 184 10.64 -7.30 -5.41
CA TYR A 184 11.39 -6.30 -4.65
C TYR A 184 12.87 -6.68 -4.50
N LEU A 185 13.19 -7.94 -4.20
CA LEU A 185 14.57 -8.41 -4.12
C LEU A 185 15.31 -8.27 -5.46
N VAL A 186 14.62 -8.47 -6.59
CA VAL A 186 15.20 -8.21 -7.92
C VAL A 186 15.52 -6.73 -8.12
N VAL A 187 14.62 -5.82 -7.72
CA VAL A 187 14.88 -4.36 -7.77
C VAL A 187 16.11 -4.01 -6.94
N ILE A 188 16.18 -4.51 -5.70
CA ILE A 188 17.33 -4.30 -4.81
C ILE A 188 18.61 -4.86 -5.43
N TRP A 189 18.57 -6.05 -6.01
CA TRP A 189 19.72 -6.66 -6.68
C TRP A 189 20.22 -5.82 -7.87
N MET A 190 19.32 -5.24 -8.66
CA MET A 190 19.69 -4.35 -9.76
C MET A 190 20.36 -3.06 -9.26
N LEU A 191 19.84 -2.43 -8.21
CA LEU A 191 20.40 -1.18 -7.70
C LEU A 191 21.63 -1.38 -6.81
N ALA A 192 21.54 -2.23 -5.79
CA ALA A 192 22.55 -2.37 -4.75
C ALA A 192 23.79 -3.13 -5.22
N VAL A 193 23.66 -4.05 -6.18
CA VAL A 193 24.80 -4.80 -6.74
C VAL A 193 25.27 -4.16 -8.02
N HIS A 194 24.45 -4.16 -9.07
CA HIS A 194 24.87 -3.64 -10.38
C HIS A 194 25.01 -2.11 -10.35
N GLY A 195 24.04 -1.41 -9.77
CA GLY A 195 24.05 0.06 -9.69
C GLY A 195 25.24 0.56 -8.88
N ARG A 196 25.47 -0.02 -7.70
CA ARG A 196 26.60 0.35 -6.85
C ARG A 196 27.94 0.05 -7.51
N ALA A 197 28.10 -1.13 -8.13
CA ALA A 197 29.34 -1.48 -8.82
C ALA A 197 29.64 -0.49 -9.96
N ASN A 198 28.66 -0.16 -10.79
CA ASN A 198 28.81 0.80 -11.89
C ASN A 198 29.08 2.23 -11.38
N ALA A 199 28.37 2.68 -10.35
CA ALA A 199 28.57 3.99 -9.75
C ALA A 199 29.97 4.15 -9.17
N MET A 200 30.46 3.12 -8.48
CA MET A 200 31.82 3.09 -7.91
C MET A 200 32.90 3.05 -9.01
N ALA A 201 32.67 2.31 -10.09
CA ALA A 201 33.58 2.28 -11.24
C ALA A 201 33.68 3.65 -11.96
N LYS A 202 32.59 4.42 -12.02
CA LYS A 202 32.61 5.81 -12.50
C LYS A 202 33.41 6.76 -11.58
N GLY A 203 33.51 6.43 -10.28
CA GLY A 203 34.26 7.19 -9.30
C GLY A 203 33.73 8.60 -9.01
N GLY A 204 34.56 9.42 -8.37
CA GLY A 204 34.29 10.84 -8.13
C GLY A 204 33.08 11.12 -7.22
N LYS A 205 32.37 12.22 -7.52
CA LYS A 205 31.18 12.65 -6.75
C LYS A 205 29.99 11.70 -6.94
N VAL A 206 29.86 11.06 -8.09
CA VAL A 206 28.73 10.18 -8.43
C VAL A 206 28.77 8.88 -7.62
N GLY A 207 29.92 8.20 -7.59
CA GLY A 207 30.08 6.98 -6.80
C GLY A 207 29.84 7.22 -5.29
N LYS A 208 30.34 8.34 -4.76
CA LYS A 208 30.10 8.73 -3.37
C LYS A 208 28.62 9.04 -3.09
N PHE A 209 27.97 9.80 -3.97
CA PHE A 209 26.57 10.20 -3.80
C PHE A 209 25.59 9.03 -3.95
N PHE A 210 25.89 8.05 -4.82
CA PHE A 210 25.04 6.87 -5.00
C PHE A 210 25.20 5.85 -3.86
N ALA A 211 26.39 5.77 -3.23
CA ALA A 211 26.71 4.77 -2.22
C ALA A 211 26.58 5.24 -0.76
N SER A 212 26.34 6.54 -0.54
CA SER A 212 26.09 7.14 0.79
C SER A 212 24.63 6.99 1.20
#